data_AF-A0A182NU13-F1
#
_entry.id   AF-A0A182NU13-F1
#
_cell.length_a   1.000
_cell.length_b   1.000
_cell.length_c   1.000
_cell.angle_alpha   90.00
_cell.angle_beta   90.00
_cell.angle_gamma   90.00
#
_symmetry.space_group_name_H-M   'P 1'
#
loop_
_entity.id
_entity.type
_entity.pdbx_description
1 polymer ?
#
loop_
_entity_poly.entity_id
_entity_poly.type
_entity_poly.pdbx_seq_one_letter_code
_entity_poly.pdbx_strand_id
1 'polypeptide(L)'
;MPPRKKSIELSSEEIIDVYQWVKTFKLSKEIKNMSRDMTDGVLVAEILKQLYPKLVDLHNYTRCMATRNKLDNWQTLNRKVLHRLDIFLDEDMMANLASGTNMILEVLLFELMAKYSLDQYKCYQGGERIDCGDSKE
;
A
#
# COMPACT_ATOMS: atom_id res chain seq x y z
N MET A 1 18.93 -11.23 -22.38
CA MET A 1 17.97 -11.86 -21.44
C MET A 1 17.21 -10.76 -20.73
N PRO A 2 15.86 -10.78 -20.68
CA PRO A 2 15.12 -9.86 -19.83
C PRO A 2 15.46 -10.16 -18.35
N PRO A 3 15.48 -9.15 -17.48
CA PRO A 3 15.75 -9.38 -16.06
C PRO A 3 14.66 -10.28 -15.50
N ARG A 4 15.07 -11.37 -14.84
CA ARG A 4 14.18 -12.25 -14.10
C ARG A 4 13.44 -11.39 -13.06
N LYS A 5 12.11 -11.36 -13.12
CA LYS A 5 11.25 -10.83 -12.05
C LYS A 5 11.81 -11.40 -10.74
N LYS A 6 12.41 -10.57 -9.87
CA LYS A 6 12.76 -11.02 -8.53
C LYS A 6 11.43 -11.40 -7.89
N SER A 7 11.24 -12.67 -7.57
CA SER A 7 10.22 -13.06 -6.60
C SER A 7 10.54 -12.27 -5.35
N ILE A 8 9.76 -11.22 -5.07
CA ILE A 8 9.89 -10.49 -3.81
C ILE A 8 9.30 -11.43 -2.77
N GLU A 9 10.16 -12.25 -2.17
CA GLU A 9 9.83 -13.10 -1.04
C GLU A 9 10.11 -12.29 0.22
N LEU A 10 9.04 -11.90 0.91
CA LEU A 10 9.15 -11.28 2.22
C LEU A 10 9.57 -12.33 3.24
N SER A 11 10.50 -11.95 4.12
CA SER A 11 10.85 -12.73 5.30
C SER A 11 9.68 -12.77 6.29
N SER A 12 9.70 -13.76 7.19
CA SER A 12 8.71 -13.86 8.27
C SER A 12 8.64 -12.60 9.14
N GLU A 13 9.76 -11.92 9.34
CA GLU A 13 9.84 -10.67 10.11
C GLU A 13 9.14 -9.52 9.39
N GLU A 14 9.41 -9.32 8.10
CA GLU A 14 8.74 -8.29 7.29
C GLU A 14 7.22 -8.51 7.21
N ILE A 15 6.79 -9.77 7.13
CA ILE A 15 5.36 -10.12 7.18
C ILE A 15 4.76 -9.72 8.54
N ILE A 16 5.45 -10.02 9.65
CA ILE A 16 4.98 -9.62 10.99
C ILE A 16 4.87 -8.10 11.08
N ASP A 17 5.85 -7.37 10.57
CA ASP A 17 5.86 -5.90 10.59
C ASP A 17 4.68 -5.32 9.79
N VAL A 18 4.40 -5.86 8.59
CA VAL A 18 3.22 -5.47 7.80
C VAL A 18 1.94 -5.69 8.60
N TYR A 19 1.81 -6.82 9.28
CA TYR A 19 0.61 -7.14 10.04
C TYR A 19 0.43 -6.23 11.26
N GLN A 20 1.52 -5.89 11.94
CA GLN A 20 1.50 -4.93 13.04
C GLN A 20 1.17 -3.52 12.54
N TRP A 21 1.77 -3.10 11.43
CA TRP A 21 1.51 -1.82 10.81
C TRP A 21 0.04 -1.67 10.39
N VAL A 22 -0.56 -2.68 9.75
CA VAL A 22 -1.97 -2.65 9.38
C VAL A 22 -2.90 -2.49 10.59
N LYS A 23 -2.55 -3.07 11.75
CA LYS A 23 -3.35 -2.94 12.98
C LYS A 23 -3.34 -1.52 13.57
N THR A 24 -2.42 -0.65 13.15
CA THR A 24 -2.38 0.74 13.60
C THR A 24 -3.50 1.60 12.99
N PHE A 25 -4.10 1.16 11.87
CA PHE A 25 -5.15 1.89 11.18
C PHE A 25 -6.53 1.64 11.77
N LYS A 26 -7.36 2.68 11.78
CA LYS A 26 -8.78 2.56 12.13
C LYS A 26 -9.57 2.13 10.90
N LEU A 27 -9.79 0.84 10.76
CA LEU A 27 -10.54 0.27 9.63
C LEU A 27 -12.02 0.09 9.98
N SER A 28 -12.88 0.09 8.96
CA SER A 28 -14.33 -0.04 9.15
C SER A 28 -14.79 -1.44 9.55
N LYS A 29 -13.91 -2.45 9.46
CA LYS A 29 -14.13 -3.80 9.99
C LYS A 29 -12.85 -4.38 10.57
N GLU A 30 -13.00 -5.29 11.52
CA GLU A 30 -11.90 -6.10 12.05
C GLU A 30 -11.38 -7.06 10.97
N ILE A 31 -10.05 -7.19 10.87
CA ILE A 31 -9.39 -8.15 9.98
C ILE A 31 -9.18 -9.46 10.73
N LYS A 32 -9.85 -10.52 10.30
CA LYS A 32 -9.67 -11.88 10.84
C LYS A 32 -8.66 -12.67 10.02
N ASN A 33 -8.71 -12.50 8.70
CA ASN A 33 -7.77 -13.08 7.76
C ASN A 33 -7.43 -12.02 6.71
N MET A 34 -6.21 -11.49 6.78
CA MET A 34 -5.75 -10.39 5.92
C MET A 34 -5.91 -10.70 4.42
N SER A 35 -5.34 -11.82 3.98
CA SER A 35 -5.31 -12.24 2.58
C SER A 35 -6.72 -12.53 2.02
N ARG A 36 -7.71 -12.83 2.87
CA ARG A 36 -9.12 -13.00 2.45
C ARG A 36 -9.94 -11.72 2.56
N ASP A 37 -9.82 -11.01 3.67
CA ASP A 37 -10.73 -9.92 4.04
C ASP A 37 -10.40 -8.63 3.28
N MET A 38 -9.20 -8.52 2.69
CA MET A 38 -8.72 -7.36 1.92
C MET A 38 -8.73 -7.56 0.40
N THR A 39 -9.24 -8.70 -0.08
CA THR A 39 -9.26 -9.05 -1.52
C THR A 39 -10.09 -8.13 -2.40
N ASP A 40 -11.05 -7.40 -1.82
CA ASP A 40 -11.89 -6.44 -2.55
C ASP A 40 -11.23 -5.07 -2.71
N GLY A 41 -10.04 -4.86 -2.16
CA GLY A 41 -9.29 -3.60 -2.21
C GLY A 41 -9.86 -2.47 -1.36
N VAL A 42 -11.06 -2.60 -0.79
CA VAL A 42 -11.71 -1.50 -0.05
C VAL A 42 -10.97 -1.20 1.25
N LEU A 43 -10.50 -2.23 1.97
CA LEU A 43 -9.67 -2.02 3.16
C LEU A 43 -8.32 -1.36 2.83
N VAL A 44 -7.72 -1.70 1.69
CA VAL A 44 -6.50 -1.04 1.23
C VAL A 44 -6.78 0.43 0.88
N ALA A 45 -7.93 0.72 0.26
CA ALA A 45 -8.36 2.09 0.03
C ALA A 45 -8.53 2.88 1.33
N GLU A 46 -9.07 2.27 2.40
CA GLU A 46 -9.19 2.90 3.72
C GLU A 46 -7.82 3.24 4.33
N ILE A 47 -6.84 2.33 4.24
CA ILE A 47 -5.46 2.57 4.66
C ILE A 47 -4.88 3.75 3.87
N LEU A 48 -4.96 3.70 2.54
CA LEU A 48 -4.46 4.76 1.66
C LEU A 48 -5.17 6.09 1.90
N LYS A 49 -6.44 6.10 2.30
CA LYS A 49 -7.17 7.32 2.67
C LYS A 49 -6.61 7.95 3.94
N GLN A 50 -6.18 7.15 4.92
CA GLN A 50 -5.56 7.66 6.14
C GLN A 50 -4.14 8.17 5.87
N LEU A 51 -3.36 7.48 5.03
CA LEU A 51 -2.01 7.88 4.64
C LEU A 51 -1.99 9.10 3.71
N TYR A 52 -2.88 9.11 2.71
CA TYR A 52 -2.94 10.11 1.65
C TYR A 52 -4.38 10.60 1.41
N PRO A 53 -4.95 11.41 2.34
CA PRO A 53 -6.37 11.79 2.31
C PRO A 53 -6.84 12.46 1.03
N LYS A 54 -5.94 13.14 0.30
CA LYS A 54 -6.22 13.86 -0.94
C LYS A 54 -6.20 12.97 -2.19
N LEU A 55 -5.60 11.78 -2.12
CA LEU A 55 -5.46 10.89 -3.27
C LEU A 55 -6.62 9.91 -3.40
N VAL A 56 -7.25 9.57 -2.27
CA VAL A 56 -8.29 8.54 -2.21
C VAL A 56 -9.65 9.15 -1.99
N ASP A 57 -10.63 8.67 -2.75
CA ASP A 57 -12.02 8.95 -2.49
C ASP A 57 -12.81 7.63 -2.39
N LEU A 58 -13.28 7.35 -1.17
CA LEU A 58 -13.81 6.04 -0.78
C LEU A 58 -15.10 5.67 -1.51
N HIS A 59 -15.87 6.65 -2.02
CA HIS A 59 -17.09 6.36 -2.77
C HIS A 59 -16.83 5.63 -4.10
N ASN A 60 -15.59 5.60 -4.58
CA ASN A 60 -15.20 4.87 -5.78
C ASN A 60 -15.08 3.35 -5.56
N TYR A 61 -15.12 2.88 -4.31
CA TYR A 61 -14.83 1.49 -3.97
C TYR A 61 -16.02 0.88 -3.23
N THR A 62 -16.50 -0.24 -3.73
CA THR A 62 -17.66 -0.94 -3.14
C THR A 62 -17.24 -2.30 -2.62
N ARG A 63 -17.61 -2.61 -1.37
CA ARG A 63 -17.42 -3.94 -0.78
C ARG A 63 -18.11 -4.98 -1.67
N CYS A 64 -17.38 -5.98 -2.12
CA CYS A 64 -17.92 -6.97 -3.05
C CYS A 64 -17.20 -8.31 -2.96
N MET A 65 -17.93 -9.39 -3.25
CA MET A 65 -17.38 -10.76 -3.24
C MET A 65 -17.12 -11.29 -4.65
N ALA A 66 -17.78 -10.74 -5.67
CA ALA A 66 -17.61 -11.16 -7.06
C ALA A 66 -16.24 -10.73 -7.60
N THR A 67 -15.48 -11.67 -8.17
CA THR A 67 -14.12 -11.44 -8.68
C THR A 67 -14.03 -10.27 -9.65
N ARG A 68 -15.01 -10.13 -10.56
CA ARG A 68 -15.06 -9.00 -11.50
C ARG A 68 -15.08 -7.65 -10.78
N ASN A 69 -15.97 -7.49 -9.80
CA ASN A 69 -16.10 -6.24 -9.05
C ASN A 69 -14.87 -5.97 -8.17
N LYS A 70 -14.24 -7.03 -7.63
CA LYS A 70 -12.96 -6.89 -6.91
C LYS A 70 -11.88 -6.36 -7.85
N LEU A 71 -11.80 -6.89 -9.07
CA LEU A 71 -10.85 -6.44 -10.08
C LEU A 71 -11.11 -4.98 -10.48
N ASP A 72 -12.37 -4.58 -10.65
CA ASP A 72 -12.73 -3.18 -10.94
C ASP A 72 -12.26 -2.21 -9.83
N ASN A 73 -12.39 -2.62 -8.56
CA ASN A 73 -11.85 -1.87 -7.42
C ASN A 73 -10.31 -1.75 -7.50
N TRP A 74 -9.61 -2.85 -7.77
CA TRP A 74 -8.14 -2.86 -7.90
C TRP A 74 -7.64 -2.02 -9.07
N GLN A 75 -8.29 -2.10 -10.24
CA GLN A 75 -7.99 -1.26 -11.40
C GLN A 75 -8.19 0.22 -11.07
N THR A 76 -9.25 0.54 -10.33
CA THR A 76 -9.52 1.91 -9.88
C THR A 76 -8.46 2.40 -8.89
N LEU A 77 -8.06 1.57 -7.93
CA LEU A 77 -6.95 1.87 -7.00
C LEU A 77 -5.64 2.12 -7.76
N ASN A 78 -5.31 1.21 -8.68
CA ASN A 78 -4.08 1.28 -9.46
C ASN A 78 -3.99 2.60 -10.24
N ARG A 79 -5.02 2.89 -11.04
CA ARG A 79 -5.07 4.08 -11.90
C ARG A 79 -5.16 5.39 -11.12
N LYS A 80 -5.99 5.47 -10.08
CA LYS A 80 -6.26 6.76 -9.38
C LYS A 80 -5.26 7.06 -8.27
N VAL A 81 -4.70 6.03 -7.64
CA VAL A 81 -3.92 6.17 -6.40
C VAL A 81 -2.51 5.64 -6.57
N LEU A 82 -2.33 4.35 -6.87
CA LEU A 82 -1.00 3.70 -6.83
C LEU A 82 -0.03 4.30 -7.85
N HIS A 83 -0.49 4.60 -9.07
CA HIS A 83 0.33 5.28 -10.07
C HIS A 83 0.86 6.64 -9.60
N ARG A 84 0.12 7.34 -8.72
CA ARG A 84 0.57 8.63 -8.15
C ARG A 84 1.62 8.45 -7.05
N LEU A 85 1.77 7.23 -6.55
CA LEU A 85 2.79 6.81 -5.59
C LEU A 85 3.96 6.09 -6.28
N ASP A 86 4.01 6.09 -7.62
CA ASP A 86 4.97 5.34 -8.45
C ASP A 86 4.91 3.82 -8.25
N ILE A 87 3.76 3.29 -7.84
CA ILE A 87 3.50 1.86 -7.70
C ILE A 87 2.58 1.42 -8.85
N PHE A 88 3.00 0.40 -9.58
CA PHE A 88 2.30 -0.07 -10.78
C PHE A 88 1.97 -1.55 -10.64
N LEU A 89 0.67 -1.87 -10.64
CA LEU A 89 0.20 -3.25 -10.67
C LEU A 89 -0.09 -3.67 -12.10
N ASP A 90 0.43 -4.82 -12.52
CA ASP A 90 0.02 -5.46 -13.76
C ASP A 90 -1.30 -6.22 -13.59
N GLU A 91 -1.88 -6.70 -14.70
CA GLU A 91 -3.17 -7.41 -14.67
C GLU A 91 -3.10 -8.69 -13.83
N ASP A 92 -1.98 -9.42 -13.89
CA ASP A 92 -1.78 -10.65 -13.14
C ASP A 92 -1.72 -10.37 -11.62
N MET A 93 -1.02 -9.32 -11.20
CA MET A 93 -0.97 -8.87 -9.81
C MET A 93 -2.35 -8.48 -9.31
N MET A 94 -3.11 -7.70 -10.08
CA MET A 94 -4.48 -7.32 -9.71
C MET A 94 -5.41 -8.53 -9.63
N ALA A 95 -5.27 -9.51 -10.53
CA ALA A 95 -6.04 -10.76 -10.48
C ALA A 95 -5.71 -11.57 -9.22
N ASN A 96 -4.43 -11.70 -8.86
CA ASN A 96 -3.99 -12.39 -7.65
C ASN A 96 -4.46 -11.69 -6.36
N LEU A 97 -4.45 -10.36 -6.34
CA LEU A 97 -5.02 -9.57 -5.24
C LEU A 97 -6.53 -9.80 -5.10
N ALA A 98 -7.26 -9.87 -6.23
CA ALA A 98 -8.70 -10.10 -6.24
C ALA A 98 -9.09 -11.52 -5.80
N SER A 99 -8.26 -12.53 -6.10
CA SER A 99 -8.46 -13.91 -5.65
C SER A 99 -8.03 -14.13 -4.21
N GLY A 100 -7.17 -13.27 -3.65
CA GLY A 100 -6.58 -13.49 -2.32
C GLY A 100 -5.61 -14.64 -2.27
N THR A 101 -5.04 -14.98 -3.43
CA THR A 101 -4.04 -16.02 -3.57
C THR A 101 -2.68 -15.38 -3.76
N ASN A 102 -1.67 -15.98 -3.15
CA ASN A 102 -0.27 -15.55 -3.18
C ASN A 102 0.00 -14.34 -2.28
N MET A 103 1.26 -14.22 -1.85
CA MET A 103 1.76 -13.19 -0.92
C MET A 103 1.79 -11.76 -1.51
N ILE A 104 1.06 -11.51 -2.60
CA ILE A 104 1.12 -10.25 -3.35
C ILE A 104 0.48 -9.11 -2.55
N LEU A 105 -0.53 -9.40 -1.72
CA LEU A 105 -1.11 -8.39 -0.84
C LEU A 105 -0.09 -7.89 0.18
N GLU A 106 0.62 -8.81 0.82
CA GLU A 106 1.63 -8.52 1.83
C GLU A 106 2.79 -7.74 1.21
N VAL A 107 3.24 -8.13 0.01
CA VAL A 107 4.25 -7.38 -0.77
C VAL A 107 3.78 -5.97 -1.08
N LEU A 108 2.53 -5.78 -1.54
CA LEU A 108 1.98 -4.45 -1.82
C LEU A 108 1.90 -3.60 -0.55
N LEU A 109 1.46 -4.17 0.57
CA LEU A 109 1.37 -3.46 1.84
C LEU A 109 2.75 -3.07 2.37
N PHE A 110 3.76 -3.94 2.23
CA PHE A 110 5.14 -3.64 2.57
C PHE A 110 5.69 -2.47 1.73
N GLU A 111 5.47 -2.50 0.41
CA GLU A 111 5.87 -1.42 -0.50
C GLU A 111 5.20 -0.09 -0.11
N LEU A 112 3.90 -0.12 0.24
CA LEU A 112 3.16 1.06 0.71
C LEU A 112 3.71 1.59 2.04
N MET A 113 4.05 0.72 2.98
CA MET A 113 4.66 1.08 4.25
C MET A 113 6.01 1.77 4.03
N ALA A 114 6.87 1.20 3.19
CA ALA A 114 8.16 1.77 2.84
C ALA A 114 8.03 3.12 2.12
N LYS A 115 7.13 3.21 1.13
CA LYS A 115 6.85 4.45 0.39
C LYS A 115 6.39 5.56 1.32
N TYR A 116 5.45 5.27 2.22
CA TYR A 116 4.96 6.26 3.17
C TYR A 116 6.06 6.76 4.12
N SER A 117 6.89 5.86 4.64
CA SER A 117 8.03 6.23 5.49
C SER A 117 9.00 7.19 4.79
N LEU A 118 9.33 6.90 3.52
CA LEU A 118 10.18 7.76 2.70
C LEU A 118 9.54 9.13 2.41
N ASP A 119 8.25 9.16 2.12
CA ASP A 119 7.53 10.40 1.86
C ASP A 119 7.48 11.29 3.10
N GLN A 120 7.30 10.72 4.30
CA GLN A 120 7.38 11.47 5.55
C GLN A 120 8.79 12.06 5.75
N TYR A 121 9.85 11.29 5.52
CA TYR A 121 11.23 11.78 5.66
C TYR A 121 11.53 12.96 4.73
N LYS A 122 11.06 12.91 3.48
CA LYS A 122 11.20 14.02 2.52
C LYS A 122 10.46 15.29 2.97
N CYS A 123 9.30 15.14 3.59
CA CYS A 123 8.55 16.27 4.16
C CYS A 123 9.29 16.93 5.34
N TYR A 124 10.01 16.16 6.16
CA TYR A 124 10.82 16.69 7.26
C TYR A 124 12.11 17.37 6.78
N GLN A 125 12.78 16.83 5.75
CA GLN A 125 14.01 17.43 5.18
C GLN A 125 13.74 18.72 4.37
N GLY A 126 12.49 18.94 3.93
CA GLY A 126 12.08 20.19 3.29
C GLY A 126 11.84 21.37 4.26
N GLY A 127 12.09 21.19 5.56
CA GLY A 127 11.71 22.13 6.63
C GLY A 127 12.84 22.65 7.53
N GLU A 128 14.11 22.28 7.35
CA GLU A 128 15.22 22.79 8.19
C GLU A 128 16.31 23.50 7.37
N ARG A 129 16.48 24.81 7.65
CA ARG A 129 17.79 25.46 7.57
C ARG A 129 18.65 24.90 8.71
N ILE A 130 19.63 24.07 8.37
CA ILE A 130 20.79 23.88 9.24
C ILE A 130 21.69 25.10 9.02
N ASP A 131 21.46 26.17 9.79
CA ASP A 131 22.54 27.11 10.11
C ASP A 131 23.42 26.40 11.14
N CYS A 132 24.37 25.60 10.66
CA CYS A 132 25.56 25.32 11.45
C CYS A 132 26.36 26.62 11.47
N GLY A 133 26.04 27.48 12.43
CA GLY A 133 26.80 28.67 12.74
C GLY A 133 28.26 28.28 12.97
N ASP A 134 29.12 28.86 12.12
CA ASP A 134 30.52 29.08 12.41
C ASP A 134 30.66 29.63 13.83
N SER A 135 31.36 28.90 14.68
CA SER A 135 32.14 29.52 15.76
C SER A 135 33.53 28.93 15.66
N LYS A 136 34.31 29.62 14.83
CA LYS A 136 35.77 29.65 14.92
C LYS A 136 36.16 30.02 16.36
N GLU A 137 37.12 29.24 16.85
CA GLU A 137 38.24 29.59 17.73
C GLU A 137 37.95 30.31 19.06
#